data_AF-A0AAX3VX70-F1
#
_entry.id   AF-A0AAX3VX70-F1
#
_cell.length_a   1.000
_cell.length_b   1.000
_cell.length_c   1.000
_cell.angle_alpha   90.00
_cell.angle_beta   90.00
_cell.angle_gamma   90.00
#
_symmetry.space_group_name_H-M   'P 1'
#
loop_
_entity.id
_entity.type
_entity.pdbx_description
1 polymer ?
#
loop_
_entity_poly.entity_id
_entity_poly.type
_entity_poly.pdbx_seq_one_letter_code
_entity_poly.pdbx_strand_id
1 'polypeptide(L)'
;MNQYRAIEDVIERLDQSLWDPLDVVAYRTKAPKFMILTQMLSVIGIASQQLVDISPKSGMKIPASLYTLILAGSGERKSSVDRILMKPVREFEKWLSEQAEHAQQRYEVDLELWCMKQKVLKKELDEMCKQGEDQPTLIEAWR
;
A
#
# COMPACT_ATOMS: atom_id res chain seq x y z
N MET A 1 -38.45 6.53 -13.53
CA MET A 1 -37.40 5.65 -14.06
C MET A 1 -36.97 4.72 -12.94
N ASN A 2 -37.06 3.41 -13.10
CA ASN A 2 -36.64 2.45 -12.07
C ASN A 2 -35.12 2.56 -11.91
N GLN A 3 -34.62 2.76 -10.68
CA GLN A 3 -33.18 2.94 -10.41
C GLN A 3 -32.34 1.78 -10.94
N TYR A 4 -32.90 0.56 -10.94
CA TYR A 4 -32.27 -0.62 -11.51
C TYR A 4 -32.00 -0.50 -13.02
N ARG A 5 -32.96 0.06 -13.77
CA ARG A 5 -32.83 0.23 -15.23
C ARG A 5 -31.76 1.27 -15.60
N ALA A 6 -31.69 2.36 -14.82
CA ALA A 6 -30.67 3.38 -15.02
C ALA A 6 -29.25 2.85 -14.79
N ILE A 7 -29.10 1.92 -13.84
CA ILE A 7 -27.82 1.28 -13.53
C ILE A 7 -27.42 0.29 -14.64
N GLU A 8 -28.38 -0.49 -15.14
CA GLU A 8 -28.15 -1.39 -16.27
C GLU A 8 -27.74 -0.59 -17.51
N ASP A 9 -28.42 0.52 -17.83
CA ASP A 9 -28.06 1.39 -18.95
C ASP A 9 -26.63 1.95 -18.83
N VAL A 10 -26.14 2.21 -17.61
CA VAL A 10 -24.77 2.66 -17.36
C VAL A 10 -23.78 1.53 -17.58
N ILE A 11 -24.08 0.33 -17.05
CA ILE A 11 -23.26 -0.86 -17.27
C ILE A 11 -23.16 -1.13 -18.78
N GLU A 12 -24.28 -0.98 -19.50
CA GLU A 12 -24.37 -1.19 -20.95
C GLU A 12 -23.49 -0.26 -21.79
N ARG A 13 -23.01 0.84 -21.20
CA ARG A 13 -22.13 1.83 -21.86
C ARG A 13 -20.66 1.68 -21.49
N LEU A 14 -20.32 0.80 -20.56
CA LEU A 14 -18.94 0.57 -20.16
C LEU A 14 -18.17 -0.16 -21.27
N ASP A 15 -16.85 0.02 -21.27
CA ASP A 15 -15.94 -0.72 -22.14
C ASP A 15 -16.00 -2.24 -21.86
N GLN A 16 -15.96 -3.07 -22.90
CA GLN A 16 -16.04 -4.54 -22.78
C GLN A 16 -15.00 -5.13 -21.83
N SER A 17 -13.83 -4.52 -21.71
CA SER A 17 -12.78 -4.92 -20.75
C SER A 17 -13.26 -4.91 -19.29
N LEU A 18 -14.30 -4.14 -18.95
CA LEU A 18 -14.93 -4.11 -17.65
C LEU A 18 -16.14 -5.04 -17.54
N TRP A 19 -16.74 -5.44 -18.66
CA TRP A 19 -17.91 -6.33 -18.67
C TRP A 19 -17.55 -7.77 -18.37
N ASP A 20 -16.52 -8.31 -19.02
CA ASP A 20 -16.18 -9.72 -18.87
C ASP A 20 -15.88 -10.08 -17.40
N PRO A 21 -15.06 -9.31 -16.65
CA PRO A 21 -14.83 -9.60 -15.24
C PRO A 21 -16.10 -9.42 -14.40
N LEU A 22 -16.93 -8.42 -14.71
CA LEU A 22 -18.19 -8.16 -14.02
C LEU A 22 -19.15 -9.35 -14.14
N ASP A 23 -19.36 -9.86 -15.35
CA ASP A 23 -20.25 -11.00 -15.62
C ASP A 23 -19.73 -12.29 -15.00
N VAL A 24 -18.41 -12.53 -15.04
CA VAL A 24 -17.80 -13.69 -14.38
C VAL A 24 -18.02 -13.66 -12.88
N VAL A 25 -17.81 -12.51 -12.23
CA VAL A 25 -18.00 -12.37 -10.79
C VAL A 25 -19.48 -12.44 -10.42
N ALA A 26 -20.37 -11.85 -11.24
CA ALA A 26 -21.81 -11.92 -11.06
C ALA A 26 -22.31 -13.38 -11.16
N TYR A 27 -21.83 -14.12 -12.16
CA TYR A 27 -22.15 -15.53 -12.34
C TYR A 27 -21.72 -16.37 -11.13
N ARG A 28 -20.51 -16.14 -10.60
CA ARG A 28 -19.94 -16.90 -9.47
C ARG A 28 -20.56 -16.57 -8.12
N THR A 29 -20.87 -15.31 -7.87
CA THR A 29 -21.30 -14.84 -6.54
C THR A 29 -22.81 -14.68 -6.41
N LYS A 30 -23.52 -14.54 -7.54
CA LYS A 30 -24.93 -14.11 -7.60
C LYS A 30 -25.19 -12.75 -6.94
N ALA A 31 -24.15 -11.94 -6.75
CA ALA A 31 -24.26 -10.59 -6.21
C ALA A 31 -24.80 -9.62 -7.29
N PRO A 32 -25.45 -8.52 -6.89
CA PRO A 32 -25.93 -7.52 -7.83
C PRO A 32 -24.77 -6.86 -8.58
N LYS A 33 -24.90 -6.72 -9.91
CA LYS A 33 -23.86 -6.17 -10.79
C LYS A 33 -23.34 -4.80 -10.33
N PHE A 34 -24.22 -3.93 -9.82
CA PHE A 34 -23.81 -2.62 -9.30
C PHE A 34 -22.80 -2.70 -8.15
N MET A 35 -23.00 -3.64 -7.21
CA MET A 35 -22.09 -3.84 -6.09
C MET A 35 -20.73 -4.33 -6.59
N ILE A 36 -20.75 -5.27 -7.55
CA ILE A 36 -19.53 -5.82 -8.14
C ILE A 36 -18.77 -4.73 -8.88
N LEU A 37 -19.45 -3.95 -9.73
CA LEU A 37 -18.85 -2.84 -10.47
C LEU A 37 -18.25 -1.80 -9.52
N THR A 38 -18.98 -1.42 -8.47
CA THR A 38 -18.48 -0.49 -7.45
C THR A 38 -17.21 -1.01 -6.80
N GLN A 39 -17.17 -2.31 -6.46
CA GLN A 39 -15.96 -2.94 -5.91
C GLN A 39 -14.83 -2.99 -6.95
N MET A 40 -15.11 -3.31 -8.22
CA MET A 40 -14.11 -3.32 -9.30
C MET A 40 -13.46 -1.94 -9.46
N LEU A 41 -14.26 -0.87 -9.51
CA LEU A 41 -13.77 0.51 -9.58
C LEU A 41 -12.92 0.87 -8.34
N SER A 42 -13.28 0.37 -7.17
CA SER A 42 -12.46 0.52 -5.96
C SER A 42 -11.08 -0.14 -6.11
N VAL A 43 -11.02 -1.37 -6.62
CA VAL A 43 -9.74 -2.08 -6.84
C VAL A 43 -8.89 -1.36 -7.89
N ILE A 44 -9.50 -0.91 -8.98
CA ILE A 44 -8.82 -0.13 -10.02
C ILE A 44 -8.29 1.18 -9.43
N GLY A 45 -9.08 1.86 -8.60
CA GLY A 45 -8.66 3.06 -7.88
C GLY A 45 -7.43 2.81 -7.03
N ILE A 46 -7.43 1.76 -6.21
CA ILE A 46 -6.26 1.37 -5.39
C ILE A 46 -5.01 1.18 -6.26
N ALA A 47 -5.14 0.49 -7.39
CA ALA A 47 -4.01 0.18 -8.27
C ALA A 47 -3.50 1.40 -9.07
N SER A 48 -4.36 2.38 -9.37
CA SER A 48 -4.06 3.44 -10.34
C SER A 48 -3.98 4.85 -9.75
N GLN A 49 -4.51 5.09 -8.55
CA GLN A 49 -4.58 6.45 -7.98
C GLN A 49 -3.22 7.12 -7.80
N GLN A 50 -2.16 6.35 -7.55
CA GLN A 50 -0.78 6.87 -7.45
C GLN A 50 -0.19 7.34 -8.79
N LEU A 51 -0.82 6.98 -9.91
CA LEU A 51 -0.35 7.31 -11.26
C LEU A 51 -0.91 8.64 -11.77
N VAL A 52 -1.83 9.27 -11.01
CA VAL A 52 -2.58 10.43 -11.46
C VAL A 52 -2.59 11.51 -10.39
N ASP A 53 -2.16 12.71 -10.79
CA ASP A 53 -2.37 13.94 -10.04
C ASP A 53 -3.51 14.76 -10.68
N ILE A 54 -4.33 15.36 -9.83
CA ILE A 54 -5.39 16.28 -10.23
C ILE A 54 -4.85 17.71 -10.09
N SER A 55 -5.12 18.55 -11.11
CA SER A 55 -4.74 19.96 -11.12
C SER A 55 -5.97 20.85 -11.34
N PRO A 56 -6.71 21.21 -10.26
CA PRO A 56 -7.92 22.04 -10.40
C PRO A 56 -7.60 23.49 -10.79
N LYS A 57 -6.38 23.95 -10.50
CA LYS A 57 -5.88 25.29 -10.80
C LYS A 57 -4.40 25.21 -11.19
N SER A 58 -3.96 26.15 -12.03
CA SER A 58 -2.56 26.29 -12.40
C SER A 58 -1.66 26.39 -11.16
N GLY A 59 -0.61 25.57 -11.12
CA GLY A 59 0.31 25.49 -9.98
C GLY A 59 -0.16 24.61 -8.81
N MET A 60 -1.37 24.06 -8.86
CA MET A 60 -1.87 23.12 -7.85
C MET A 60 -1.79 21.69 -8.37
N LYS A 61 -1.18 20.79 -7.59
CA LYS A 61 -1.22 19.34 -7.81
C LYS A 61 -1.70 18.66 -6.53
N ILE A 62 -2.69 17.79 -6.66
CA ILE A 62 -3.28 17.02 -5.58
C ILE A 62 -3.33 15.57 -6.02
N PRO A 63 -2.91 14.60 -5.19
CA PRO A 63 -3.05 13.20 -5.56
C PRO A 63 -4.53 12.84 -5.75
N ALA A 64 -4.82 11.96 -6.71
CA ALA A 64 -6.12 11.32 -6.74
C ALA A 64 -6.26 10.43 -5.49
N SER A 65 -7.36 10.60 -4.74
CA SER A 65 -7.69 9.73 -3.61
C SER A 65 -9.11 9.25 -3.77
N LEU A 66 -9.28 7.96 -4.07
CA LEU A 66 -10.59 7.33 -4.19
C LEU A 66 -10.85 6.47 -2.97
N TYR A 67 -11.91 6.78 -2.23
CA TYR A 67 -12.39 5.96 -1.12
C TYR A 67 -13.80 5.46 -1.41
N THR A 68 -14.00 4.15 -1.35
CA THR A 68 -15.26 3.50 -1.69
C THR A 68 -15.83 2.79 -0.47
N LEU A 69 -17.12 3.02 -0.19
CA LEU A 69 -17.87 2.35 0.87
C LEU A 69 -19.12 1.70 0.28
N ILE A 70 -19.26 0.39 0.48
CA ILE A 70 -20.43 -0.39 0.03
C ILE A 70 -21.28 -0.75 1.24
N LEU A 71 -22.48 -0.19 1.32
CA LEU A 71 -23.50 -0.54 2.32
C LEU A 71 -24.45 -1.58 1.72
N ALA A 72 -24.58 -2.75 2.35
CA ALA A 72 -25.63 -3.71 2.00
C ALA A 72 -26.00 -4.61 3.19
N GLY A 73 -27.19 -5.22 3.17
CA GLY A 73 -27.68 -6.12 4.22
C GLY A 73 -26.88 -7.43 4.37
N SER A 74 -26.99 -8.12 5.50
CA SER A 74 -26.34 -9.42 5.68
C SER A 74 -26.80 -10.41 4.60
N GLY A 75 -25.90 -11.26 4.11
CA GLY A 75 -26.20 -12.22 3.05
C GLY A 75 -26.05 -11.71 1.62
N GLU A 76 -25.96 -10.39 1.39
CA GLU A 76 -25.82 -9.73 0.07
C GLU A 76 -24.47 -9.95 -0.64
N ARG A 77 -23.73 -11.00 -0.26
CA ARG A 77 -22.50 -11.46 -0.93
C ARG A 77 -21.35 -10.46 -0.99
N LYS A 78 -21.43 -9.31 -0.30
CA LYS A 78 -20.36 -8.31 -0.10
C LYS A 78 -18.98 -8.94 0.11
N SER A 79 -18.82 -9.72 1.17
CA SER A 79 -17.54 -10.35 1.53
C SER A 79 -17.05 -11.36 0.49
N SER A 80 -17.97 -11.99 -0.25
CA SER A 80 -17.62 -12.93 -1.31
C SER A 80 -17.07 -12.20 -2.55
N VAL A 81 -17.72 -11.11 -2.95
CA VAL A 81 -17.27 -10.23 -4.05
C VAL A 81 -15.94 -9.59 -3.70
N ASP A 82 -15.85 -8.98 -2.52
CA ASP A 82 -14.65 -8.36 -1.99
C ASP A 82 -13.46 -9.33 -1.98
N ARG A 83 -13.66 -10.55 -1.46
CA ARG A 83 -12.60 -11.59 -1.45
C ARG A 83 -12.07 -11.95 -2.84
N ILE A 84 -12.93 -11.98 -3.87
CA ILE A 84 -12.51 -12.30 -5.23
C ILE A 84 -11.71 -11.15 -5.83
N LEU A 85 -12.25 -9.93 -5.76
CA LEU A 85 -11.68 -8.77 -6.44
C LEU A 85 -10.46 -8.19 -5.71
N MET A 86 -10.42 -8.23 -4.38
CA MET A 86 -9.29 -7.75 -3.58
C MET A 86 -8.14 -8.75 -3.46
N LYS A 87 -8.30 -9.99 -3.94
CA LYS A 87 -7.26 -11.02 -3.87
C LYS A 87 -5.88 -10.52 -4.32
N PRO A 88 -5.70 -9.94 -5.54
CA PRO A 88 -4.38 -9.47 -5.97
C PRO A 88 -3.82 -8.34 -5.09
N VAL A 89 -4.68 -7.44 -4.60
CA VAL A 89 -4.27 -6.37 -3.68
C VAL A 89 -3.74 -6.96 -2.37
N ARG A 90 -4.45 -7.92 -1.78
CA ARG A 90 -4.04 -8.59 -0.54
C ARG A 90 -2.76 -9.40 -0.69
N GLU A 91 -2.57 -10.05 -1.83
CA GLU A 91 -1.33 -10.76 -2.14
C GLU A 91 -0.14 -9.79 -2.24
N PHE A 92 -0.35 -8.62 -2.85
CA PHE A 92 0.65 -7.57 -2.91
C PHE A 92 0.95 -6.94 -1.55
N GLU A 93 -0.08 -6.64 -0.74
CA GLU A 93 0.07 -6.15 0.64
C GLU A 93 0.87 -7.14 1.49
N LYS A 94 0.59 -8.44 1.36
CA LYS A 94 1.34 -9.49 2.06
C LYS A 94 2.81 -9.49 1.64
N TRP A 95 3.10 -9.42 0.35
CA TRP A 95 4.47 -9.36 -0.16
C TRP A 95 5.24 -8.11 0.32
N LEU A 96 4.56 -6.96 0.41
CA LEU A 96 5.14 -5.74 1.00
C LEU A 96 5.43 -5.91 2.50
N SER A 97 4.49 -6.53 3.24
CA SER A 97 4.65 -6.79 4.67
C SER A 97 5.86 -7.68 4.95
N GLU A 98 6.04 -8.74 4.16
CA GLU A 98 7.19 -9.67 4.30
C GLU A 98 8.52 -8.94 4.05
N GLN A 99 8.59 -8.07 3.03
CA GLN A 99 9.79 -7.26 2.79
C GLN A 99 10.07 -6.26 3.90
N ALA A 100 9.03 -5.60 4.42
CA ALA A 100 9.15 -4.66 5.52
C ALA A 100 9.67 -5.36 6.78
N GLU A 101 9.17 -6.56 7.08
CA GLU A 101 9.65 -7.38 8.19
C GLU A 101 11.14 -7.74 8.03
N HIS A 102 11.56 -8.18 6.83
CA HIS A 102 12.97 -8.45 6.57
C HIS A 102 13.86 -7.21 6.66
N ALA A 103 13.38 -6.06 6.19
CA ALA A 103 14.11 -4.80 6.31
C ALA A 103 14.26 -4.38 7.78
N GLN A 104 13.21 -4.54 8.57
CA GLN A 104 13.21 -4.26 10.00
C GLN A 104 14.21 -5.14 10.76
N GLN A 105 14.22 -6.45 10.49
CA GLN A 105 15.18 -7.38 11.10
C GLN A 105 16.64 -7.00 10.78
N ARG A 106 16.94 -6.65 9.52
CA ARG A 106 18.29 -6.18 9.13
C ARG A 106 18.66 -4.90 9.86
N TYR A 107 17.74 -3.95 9.89
CA TYR A 107 17.95 -2.68 10.58
C TYR A 107 18.24 -2.88 12.07
N GLU A 108 17.54 -3.79 12.75
CA GLU A 108 17.79 -4.10 14.16
C GLU A 108 19.20 -4.66 14.39
N VAL A 109 19.65 -5.60 13.54
CA VAL A 109 21.02 -6.14 13.61
C VAL A 109 22.06 -5.05 13.36
N ASP A 110 21.88 -4.24 12.32
CA ASP A 110 22.80 -3.14 11.98
C ASP A 110 22.86 -2.10 13.11
N LEU A 111 21.73 -1.81 13.72
CA LEU A 111 21.63 -0.90 14.87
C LEU A 111 22.37 -1.46 16.09
N GLU A 112 22.22 -2.76 16.39
CA GLU A 112 22.95 -3.42 17.47
C GLU A 112 24.46 -3.38 17.22
N LEU A 113 24.91 -3.73 16.02
CA LEU A 113 26.32 -3.67 15.63
C LEU A 113 26.88 -2.25 15.73
N TRP A 114 26.12 -1.26 15.25
CA TRP A 114 26.49 0.15 15.37
C TRP A 114 26.60 0.58 16.83
N CYS A 115 25.65 0.19 17.69
CA CYS A 115 25.70 0.46 19.13
C CYS A 115 26.93 -0.17 19.79
N MET A 116 27.31 -1.40 19.41
CA MET A 116 28.51 -2.06 19.92
C MET A 116 29.77 -1.30 19.51
N LYS A 117 29.91 -0.93 18.23
CA LYS A 117 31.03 -0.12 17.74
C LYS A 117 31.13 1.21 18.48
N GLN A 118 30.00 1.90 18.64
CA GLN A 118 29.95 3.16 19.38
C GLN A 118 30.38 3.00 20.84
N LYS A 119 30.01 1.90 21.51
CA LYS A 119 30.43 1.61 22.90
C LYS A 119 31.94 1.36 23.00
N VAL A 120 32.52 0.61 22.07
CA VAL A 120 33.98 0.37 22.04
C VAL A 120 34.73 1.69 21.82
N LEU A 121 34.35 2.46 20.81
CA LEU A 121 34.95 3.76 20.52
C LEU A 121 34.88 4.73 21.70
N LYS A 122 33.73 4.78 22.39
CA LYS A 122 33.59 5.61 23.59
C LYS A 122 34.54 5.19 24.71
N LYS A 123 34.79 3.88 24.89
CA LYS A 123 35.73 3.37 25.90
C LYS A 123 37.17 3.69 25.55
N GLU A 124 37.58 3.44 24.31
CA GLU A 124 38.94 3.76 23.83
C GLU A 124 39.22 5.26 23.97
N LEU A 125 38.25 6.12 23.60
CA LEU A 125 38.37 7.57 23.78
C LEU A 125 38.51 7.97 25.25
N ASP A 126 37.73 7.36 26.16
CA ASP A 126 37.81 7.64 27.60
C ASP A 126 39.15 7.19 28.21
N GLU A 127 39.70 6.06 27.75
CA GLU A 127 41.02 5.57 28.17
C GLU A 127 42.16 6.47 27.67
N MET A 128 42.14 6.90 26.40
CA MET A 128 43.15 7.80 25.84
C MET A 128 43.11 9.20 26.48
N CYS A 129 41.92 9.75 26.74
CA CYS A 129 41.76 11.00 27.48
C CYS A 129 42.37 10.93 28.90
N LYS A 130 42.31 9.77 29.57
CA LYS A 130 42.95 9.57 30.88
C LYS A 130 44.47 9.48 30.79
N GLN A 131 45.00 9.04 29.64
CA GLN A 131 46.44 8.91 29.39
C GLN A 131 47.10 10.21 28.89
N GLY A 132 46.30 11.23 28.54
CA GLY A 132 46.80 12.56 28.16
C GLY A 132 47.28 12.65 26.71
N GLU A 133 46.87 11.73 25.83
CA GLU A 133 47.15 11.80 24.40
C GLU A 133 46.17 12.75 23.67
N ASP A 134 46.69 13.55 22.73
CA ASP A 134 45.95 14.61 22.04
C ASP A 134 44.94 14.05 21.02
N GLN A 135 43.75 14.65 20.94
CA GLN A 135 42.62 14.22 20.09
C GLN A 135 42.84 14.07 18.55
N PRO A 136 43.83 14.68 17.86
CA PRO A 136 43.91 14.65 16.38
C PRO A 136 44.23 13.29 15.75
N THR A 137 44.85 12.35 16.46
CA THR A 137 45.19 10.99 15.96
C THR A 137 43.95 10.14 15.65
N LEU A 138 42.79 10.48 16.21
CA LEU A 138 41.54 9.70 16.11
C LEU A 138 40.87 9.74 14.73
N ILE A 139 41.01 10.83 13.97
CA ILE A 139 40.34 10.97 12.65
C ILE A 139 41.17 10.32 11.53
N GLU A 140 42.49 10.27 11.69
CA GLU A 140 43.40 9.74 10.67
C GLU A 140 43.55 8.22 10.70
N ALA A 141 43.44 7.59 11.87
CA ALA A 141 43.54 6.13 12.01
C ALA A 141 42.35 5.36 11.39
N TRP A 142 41.27 6.05 11.01
CA TRP A 142 39.99 5.42 10.63
C TRP A 142 39.33 6.01 9.37
N ARG A 143 40.08 6.69 8.49
CA ARG A 143 39.69 6.83 7.07
C ARG A 143 39.92 5.53 6.33
#